data_AF-A0A0Q8GG57-F1
#
_entry.id   AF-A0A0Q8GG57-F1
#
_cell.length_a   1.000
_cell.length_b   1.000
_cell.length_c   1.000
_cell.angle_alpha   90.00
_cell.angle_beta   90.00
_cell.angle_gamma   90.00
#
_symmetry.space_group_name_H-M   'P 1'
#
loop_
_entity.id
_entity.type
_entity.pdbx_description
1 polymer ?
#
loop_
_entity_poly.entity_id
_entity_poly.type
_entity_poly.pdbx_seq_one_letter_code
_entity_poly.pdbx_strand_id
1 'polypeptide(L)' 'MLNTTPNLADPFAMLISPEQVMNAIGRSDRLARLQSRIYRPLDRPWIPVKGTVDFDSEIDAEPEIDLSDLSDSDE' A
#
# COMPACT_ATOMS: atom_id res chain seq x y z
N MET A 1 -33.23 -3.48 7.30
CA MET A 1 -32.28 -4.18 8.18
C MET A 1 -30.96 -4.22 7.44
N LEU A 2 -29.90 -3.64 8.00
CA LEU A 2 -28.60 -3.50 7.32
C LEU A 2 -27.92 -4.87 7.28
N ASN A 3 -27.78 -5.43 6.08
CA ASN A 3 -27.12 -6.71 5.86
C ASN A 3 -25.60 -6.51 5.96
N THR A 4 -25.06 -6.60 7.18
CA THR A 4 -23.62 -6.58 7.45
C THR A 4 -22.98 -7.84 6.88
N THR A 5 -22.07 -7.64 5.92
CA THR A 5 -21.10 -8.61 5.40
C THR A 5 -20.38 -9.38 6.53
N PRO A 6 -19.89 -10.61 6.28
CA PRO A 6 -19.49 -11.53 7.35
C PRO A 6 -18.39 -10.94 8.23
N ASN A 7 -18.80 -10.58 9.45
CA ASN A 7 -18.02 -10.46 10.68
C ASN A 7 -16.61 -9.89 10.48
N LEU A 8 -16.53 -8.56 10.48
CA LEU A 8 -15.31 -7.79 10.70
C LEU A 8 -14.77 -8.23 12.08
N ALA A 9 -13.91 -9.25 12.09
CA ALA A 9 -13.15 -9.62 13.27
C ALA A 9 -12.49 -8.34 13.80
N ASP A 10 -12.57 -8.11 15.12
CA ASP A 10 -12.00 -6.94 15.75
C ASP A 10 -10.55 -6.73 15.24
N PRO A 11 -10.26 -5.60 14.57
CA PRO A 11 -8.98 -5.39 13.91
C PRO A 11 -7.81 -5.37 14.91
N PHE A 12 -8.11 -5.13 16.19
CA PHE A 12 -7.14 -5.09 17.26
C PHE A 12 -7.19 -6.33 18.16
N ALA A 13 -7.97 -7.36 17.81
CA ALA A 13 -8.04 -8.61 18.58
C ALA A 13 -6.66 -9.24 18.79
N MET A 14 -5.77 -9.11 17.80
CA MET A 14 -4.39 -9.59 17.90
C MET A 14 -3.58 -8.83 18.96
N LEU A 15 -3.85 -7.54 19.16
CA LEU A 15 -3.21 -6.71 20.19
C LEU A 15 -3.78 -6.99 21.59
N ILE A 16 -5.09 -7.26 21.67
CA ILE A 16 -5.80 -7.46 22.94
C ILE A 16 -5.62 -8.88 23.48
N SER A 17 -5.59 -9.89 22.61
CA SER A 17 -5.62 -11.29 23.01
C SER A 17 -4.98 -12.21 21.96
N PRO A 18 -3.65 -12.12 21.78
CA PRO A 18 -2.93 -12.85 20.73
C PRO A 18 -3.10 -14.36 20.84
N GLU A 19 -3.01 -14.91 22.06
CA GLU A 19 -3.17 -16.35 22.29
C GLU A 19 -4.53 -16.88 21.82
N GLN A 20 -5.60 -16.12 22.04
CA GLN A 20 -6.95 -16.52 21.61
C GLN A 20 -7.06 -16.54 20.08
N VAL A 21 -6.46 -15.54 19.43
CA VAL A 21 -6.43 -15.44 17.96
C VAL A 21 -5.63 -16.61 17.36
N MET A 22 -4.44 -16.90 17.87
CA MET A 22 -3.62 -18.02 17.39
C MET A 22 -4.32 -19.37 17.58
N ASN A 23 -4.99 -19.56 18.72
CA ASN A 23 -5.80 -20.73 19.01
C ASN A 23 -7.01 -20.88 18.08
N ALA A 24 -7.64 -19.79 17.69
CA ALA A 24 -8.75 -19.79 16.74
C ALA A 24 -8.26 -20.09 15.31
N ILE A 25 -7.12 -19.52 14.92
CA ILE A 25 -6.47 -19.80 13.62
C ILE A 25 -6.12 -21.28 13.51
N GLY A 26 -5.50 -21.88 14.54
CA GLY A 26 -5.10 -23.29 14.54
C GLY A 26 -6.26 -24.28 14.44
N ARG A 27 -7.48 -23.88 14.81
CA ARG A 27 -8.70 -24.71 14.70
C ARG A 27 -9.49 -24.46 13.41
N SER A 28 -9.07 -23.52 12.58
CA SER A 28 -9.82 -23.13 11.38
C SER A 28 -9.45 -23.99 10.17
N ASP A 29 -10.28 -25.00 9.90
CA ASP A 29 -10.13 -25.85 8.70
C ASP A 29 -10.16 -25.06 7.39
N ARG A 30 -10.94 -23.96 7.37
CA ARG A 30 -11.02 -23.07 6.20
C ARG A 30 -9.68 -22.37 5.95
N LEU A 31 -9.01 -21.88 6.99
CA LEU A 31 -7.68 -21.29 6.87
C LEU A 31 -6.63 -22.36 6.54
N ALA A 32 -6.73 -23.55 7.13
CA ALA A 32 -5.84 -24.67 6.83
C ALA A 32 -5.91 -25.11 5.35
N ARG A 33 -7.10 -25.04 4.74
CA ARG A 33 -7.31 -25.34 3.31
C ARG A 33 -7.01 -24.16 2.39
N LEU A 34 -6.75 -22.97 2.93
CA LEU A 34 -6.42 -21.81 2.13
C LEU A 34 -5.01 -21.99 1.59
N GLN A 35 -4.90 -22.70 0.47
CA GLN A 35 -3.66 -22.81 -0.29
C GLN A 35 -3.24 -21.39 -0.66
N SER A 36 -2.12 -20.95 -0.08
CA SER A 36 -1.50 -19.66 -0.37
C SER A 36 -1.15 -19.64 -1.85
N ARG A 37 -2.06 -19.13 -2.68
CA ARG A 37 -1.64 -18.51 -3.92
C ARG A 37 -0.78 -17.35 -3.47
N ILE A 38 0.53 -17.49 -3.65
CA ILE A 38 1.47 -16.38 -3.50
C ILE A 38 1.04 -15.37 -4.57
N TYR A 39 0.09 -14.51 -4.22
CA TYR A 39 -0.30 -13.38 -5.03
C TYR A 39 0.84 -12.40 -4.86
N ARG A 40 1.72 -12.35 -5.85
CA ARG A 40 2.72 -11.31 -5.96
C ARG A 40 2.00 -10.14 -6.64
N PRO A 41 1.56 -9.12 -5.90
CA PRO A 41 0.82 -7.99 -6.49
C PRO A 41 1.61 -7.27 -7.59
N LEU A 42 2.93 -7.52 -7.68
CA LEU A 42 3.83 -7.00 -8.71
C LEU A 42 4.15 -7.99 -9.84
N ASP A 43 3.69 -9.25 -9.79
CA ASP A 43 3.88 -10.21 -10.91
C ASP A 43 3.03 -9.85 -12.13
N ARG A 44 2.01 -9.03 -11.92
CA ARG A 44 1.19 -8.45 -12.98
C ARG A 44 1.14 -6.94 -12.75
N PRO A 45 2.21 -6.21 -13.11
CA PRO A 45 2.16 -4.76 -13.06
C PRO A 45 1.13 -4.30 -14.10
N TRP A 46 -0.10 -4.10 -13.67
CA TRP A 46 -1.11 -3.33 -14.38
C TRP A 46 -0.83 -1.85 -14.19
N ILE A 47 0.40 -1.43 -14.49
CA ILE A 47 0.73 -0.01 -14.62
C ILE A 47 0.48 0.29 -16.10
N PRO A 48 -0.55 1.06 -16.45
CA PRO A 48 -0.69 1.55 -17.81
C PRO A 48 0.56 2.38 -18.12
N VAL A 49 1.35 1.95 -19.11
CA VAL A 49 2.57 2.67 -19.56
C VAL A 49 2.24 4.02 -20.22
N LYS A 50 0.95 4.34 -20.40
CA LYS A 50 0.48 5.58 -20.99
C LYS A 50 0.23 6.60 -19.88
N GLY A 51 1.29 7.31 -19.47
CA GLY A 51 1.14 8.46 -18.59
C GLY A 51 2.42 8.95 -17.91
N THR A 52 3.54 8.23 -17.98
CA THR A 52 4.78 8.66 -17.30
C THR A 52 5.70 9.49 -18.18
N VAL A 53 5.66 9.31 -19.49
CA VAL A 53 6.60 9.95 -20.44
C VAL A 53 6.44 11.48 -20.50
N ASP A 54 5.21 11.96 -20.29
CA ASP A 54 4.89 13.38 -20.35
C ASP A 54 5.43 14.14 -19.12
N PHE A 55 5.41 13.52 -17.94
CA PHE A 55 5.92 14.13 -16.70
C PHE A 55 7.45 14.22 -16.69
N ASP A 56 8.15 13.17 -17.14
CA ASP A 56 9.61 13.20 -17.22
C ASP A 56 10.08 14.34 -18.14
N SER A 57 9.39 14.52 -19.27
CA SER A 57 9.68 15.59 -20.24
C SER A 57 9.36 16.99 -19.70
N GLU A 58 8.33 17.13 -18.86
CA GLU A 58 7.95 18.41 -18.24
C GLU A 58 9.00 18.84 -17.21
N ILE A 59 9.51 17.91 -16.40
CA ILE A 59 10.58 18.16 -15.42
C ILE A 59 11.89 18.52 -16.11
N ASP A 60 12.27 17.77 -17.15
CA ASP A 60 13.49 18.05 -17.93
C ASP A 60 13.42 19.40 -18.68
N ALA A 61 12.20 19.88 -18.94
CA ALA A 61 11.96 21.17 -19.58
C ALA A 61 11.87 22.34 -18.58
N GLU A 62 11.78 22.08 -17.27
CA GLU A 62 11.83 23.14 -16.27
C GLU A 62 13.24 23.76 -16.26
N PRO A 63 13.34 25.10 -16.28
CA PRO A 63 14.63 25.76 -16.21
C PRO A 63 15.29 25.48 -14.85
N GLU A 64 16.53 24.99 -14.86
CA GLU A 64 17.34 24.87 -13.65
C GLU A 64 17.50 26.26 -13.02
N ILE A 65 16.90 26.45 -11.84
CA ILE A 65 17.01 27.70 -11.10
C ILE A 65 18.41 27.74 -10.47
N ASP A 66 19.23 28.70 -10.89
CA ASP A 66 20.54 28.94 -10.28
C ASP A 66 20.36 29.52 -8.88
N LEU A 67 20.64 28.71 -7.87
CA LEU A 67 20.49 29.05 -6.46
C LEU A 67 21.41 30.21 -6.01
N SER A 68 22.38 30.64 -6.84
CA SER A 68 23.23 31.79 -6.55
C SER A 68 22.50 33.14 -6.64
N ASP A 69 21.35 33.22 -7.32
CA ASP A 69 20.57 34.47 -7.46
C ASP A 69 19.73 34.79 -6.21
N LEU A 70 19.68 33.87 -5.24
CA LEU A 70 18.92 34.03 -3.99
C LEU A 70 19.79 34.45 -2.80
N SER A 71 21.12 34.56 -2.94
CA SER A 71 22.02 34.89 -1.82
C SER A 71 22.33 36.37 -1.62
N ASP A 72 21.86 37.27 -2.50
CA ASP A 72 22.17 38.71 -2.44
C ASP A 72 21.07 39.55 -1.77
N SER A 73 20.48 39.05 -0.68
CA SER A 73 19.51 39.83 0.12
C SER A 73 19.78 39.73 1.61
N ASP A 74 21.02 40.03 2.00
CA ASP A 74 21.38 40.42 3.37
C ASP A 74 22.46 41.52 3.31
N GLU A 75 22.04 42.77 3.12
CA GLU A 75 22.79 43.96 3.56
C GLU A 75 21.85 45.02 4.15
#